data_AF-A0A3D3LNA3-F1
#
_entry.id   AF-A0A3D3LNA3-F1
#
_cell.length_a   1.000
_cell.length_b   1.000
_cell.length_c   1.000
_cell.angle_alpha   90.00
_cell.angle_beta   90.00
_cell.angle_gamma   90.00
#
_symmetry.space_group_name_H-M   'P 1'
#
loop_
_entity.id
_entity.type
_entity.pdbx_description
1 polymer ?
#
loop_
_entity_poly.entity_id
_entity_poly.type
_entity_poly.pdbx_seq_one_letter_code
_entity_poly.pdbx_strand_id
1 'polypeptide(L)'
;MRIKKFVCYNCGAPKINEYKSPYVVCDYCGSLMDIDFTIGMDVWNISPERTLKYQKGKYNFETNLADLLNKNKKDEYYKMQFDYWNFYYKIFPEYLPPSVKKGEKYKIYLDIAAESSTDFAFNKK
;
A
#
# COMPACT_ATOMS: atom_id res chain seq x y z
N MET A 1 17.31 -7.88 19.29
CA MET A 1 15.85 -7.70 19.39
C MET A 1 15.56 -6.22 19.61
N ARG A 2 15.07 -5.49 18.59
CA ARG A 2 14.76 -4.05 18.66
C ARG A 2 13.34 -3.76 19.16
N ILE A 3 12.77 -4.64 19.98
CA ILE A 3 11.42 -4.40 20.52
C ILE A 3 11.56 -3.37 21.65
N LYS A 4 11.36 -2.09 21.31
CA LYS A 4 10.86 -1.11 22.29
C LYS A 4 9.59 -1.75 22.87
N LYS A 5 9.45 -1.84 24.20
CA LYS A 5 8.27 -2.47 24.82
C LYS A 5 7.01 -1.73 24.36
N PHE A 6 6.32 -2.23 23.35
CA PHE A 6 5.10 -1.65 22.83
C PHE A 6 3.91 -2.27 23.56
N VAL A 7 3.04 -1.41 24.09
CA VAL A 7 1.78 -1.81 24.72
C VAL A 7 0.66 -1.46 23.76
N CYS A 8 -0.27 -2.39 23.55
CA CYS A 8 -1.42 -2.15 22.69
C CYS A 8 -2.31 -1.06 23.28
N TYR A 9 -2.57 0.00 22.51
CA TYR A 9 -3.48 1.08 22.93
C TYR A 9 -4.93 0.60 23.10
N ASN A 10 -5.33 -0.50 22.45
CA ASN A 10 -6.71 -0.99 22.47
C ASN A 10 -6.97 -1.95 23.65
N CYS A 11 -6.08 -2.92 23.91
CA CYS A 11 -6.29 -3.93 24.96
C CYS A 11 -5.27 -3.90 26.11
N GLY A 12 -4.27 -3.02 26.07
CA GLY A 12 -3.24 -2.92 27.12
C GLY A 12 -2.23 -4.08 27.15
N ALA A 13 -2.33 -5.05 26.25
CA ALA A 13 -1.40 -6.18 26.21
C ALA A 13 -0.05 -5.79 25.57
N PRO A 14 1.09 -6.34 26.05
CA PRO A 14 2.39 -6.08 25.45
C PRO A 14 2.56 -6.82 24.11
N LYS A 15 3.30 -6.24 23.16
CA LYS A 15 3.81 -6.97 21.99
C LYS A 15 4.92 -7.91 22.44
N ILE A 16 4.79 -9.20 22.11
CA ILE A 16 5.75 -10.23 22.52
C ILE A 16 6.52 -10.76 21.31
N ASN A 17 5.82 -10.99 20.19
CA ASN A 17 6.47 -11.55 19.00
C ASN A 17 7.21 -10.46 18.22
N GLU A 18 8.28 -10.84 17.53
CA GLU A 18 8.86 -9.98 16.50
C GLU A 18 7.87 -9.80 15.34
N TYR A 19 7.78 -8.59 14.80
CA TYR A 19 6.94 -8.30 13.64
C TYR A 19 7.78 -8.50 12.37
N LYS A 20 7.23 -9.28 11.43
CA LYS A 20 7.90 -9.64 10.15
C LYS A 20 7.42 -8.81 8.97
N SER A 21 6.36 -8.02 9.17
CA SER A 21 5.79 -7.11 8.18
C SER A 21 5.90 -5.68 8.68
N PRO A 22 5.83 -4.68 7.79
CA PRO A 22 5.73 -3.28 8.19
C PRO A 22 4.55 -3.01 9.13
N TYR A 23 3.46 -3.77 9.02
CA TYR A 23 2.31 -3.67 9.91
C TYR A 23 2.61 -4.29 11.28
N VAL A 24 2.66 -3.46 12.33
CA VAL A 24 2.80 -3.90 13.72
C VAL A 24 1.42 -4.14 14.28
N VAL A 25 1.06 -5.42 14.46
CA VAL A 25 -0.25 -5.85 14.95
C VAL A 25 -0.14 -6.41 16.36
N CYS A 26 -1.15 -6.17 17.21
CA CYS A 26 -1.22 -6.76 18.53
C CYS A 26 -1.31 -8.29 18.46
N ASP A 27 -0.47 -8.99 19.21
CA ASP A 27 -0.47 -10.46 19.30
C ASP A 27 -1.74 -11.04 19.94
N TYR A 28 -2.49 -10.22 20.68
CA TYR A 28 -3.65 -10.64 21.45
C TYR A 28 -4.97 -10.29 20.76
N CYS A 29 -5.23 -9.00 20.54
CA CYS A 29 -6.52 -8.54 20.00
C CYS A 29 -6.49 -8.30 18.48
N GLY A 30 -5.34 -8.44 17.82
CA GLY A 30 -5.22 -8.22 16.38
C GLY A 30 -5.35 -6.75 15.94
N SER A 31 -5.39 -5.79 16.87
CA SER A 31 -5.44 -4.36 16.53
C SER A 31 -4.15 -3.92 15.84
N LEU A 32 -4.27 -3.13 14.78
CA LEU A 32 -3.13 -2.44 14.16
C LEU A 32 -2.60 -1.40 15.16
N MET A 33 -1.33 -1.52 15.53
CA MET A 33 -0.70 -0.68 16.54
C MET A 33 0.17 0.41 15.93
N ASP A 34 0.97 0.07 14.91
CA ASP A 34 1.88 1.00 14.24
C ASP A 34 2.31 0.47 12.86
N ILE A 35 3.04 1.28 12.09
CA ILE A 35 3.69 0.90 10.83
C ILE A 35 5.19 1.20 10.90
N ASP A 36 6.02 0.16 10.80
CA ASP A 36 7.48 0.30 10.69
C ASP A 36 7.89 0.56 9.23
N PHE A 37 8.10 1.83 8.91
CA PHE A 37 8.53 2.26 7.58
C PHE A 37 9.96 1.84 7.23
N THR A 38 10.82 1.53 8.21
CA THR A 38 12.19 1.07 7.94
C THR A 38 12.18 -0.32 7.32
N ILE A 39 11.38 -1.23 7.88
CA ILE A 39 11.16 -2.56 7.27
C ILE A 39 10.53 -2.41 5.88
N GLY A 40 9.61 -1.48 5.70
CA GLY A 40 9.05 -1.17 4.38
C GLY A 40 10.13 -0.75 3.37
N MET A 41 11.04 0.16 3.76
CA MET A 41 12.12 0.61 2.87
C MET A 41 13.10 -0.52 2.50
N ASP A 42 13.39 -1.44 3.41
CA ASP A 42 14.26 -2.59 3.13
C ASP A 42 13.68 -3.43 1.98
N VAL A 43 12.34 -3.55 1.90
CA VAL A 43 11.66 -4.26 0.81
C VAL A 43 12.05 -3.69 -0.56
N TRP A 44 12.10 -2.37 -0.73
CA TRP A 44 12.49 -1.77 -2.01
C TRP A 44 13.89 -2.15 -2.50
N ASN A 45 14.79 -2.46 -1.56
CA ASN A 45 16.19 -2.76 -1.85
C ASN A 45 16.50 -4.26 -1.94
N ILE A 46 15.51 -5.14 -1.70
CA ILE A 46 15.71 -6.61 -1.77
C ILE A 46 16.16 -7.06 -3.17
N SER A 47 15.61 -6.45 -4.23
CA SER A 47 15.91 -6.84 -5.60
C SER A 47 15.94 -5.62 -6.53
N PRO A 48 17.12 -5.27 -7.09
CA PRO A 48 17.24 -4.21 -8.08
C PRO A 48 16.37 -4.44 -9.32
N GLU A 49 16.22 -5.70 -9.76
CA GLU A 49 15.38 -6.08 -10.90
C GLU A 49 13.91 -5.75 -10.66
N ARG A 50 13.42 -6.03 -9.45
CA ARG A 50 12.05 -5.71 -9.04
C ARG A 50 11.79 -4.21 -9.10
N THR A 51 12.71 -3.42 -8.56
CA THR A 51 12.62 -1.96 -8.55
C THR A 51 12.69 -1.39 -9.95
N LEU A 52 13.54 -1.95 -10.82
CA LEU A 52 13.60 -1.60 -12.24
C LEU A 52 12.28 -1.88 -12.97
N LYS A 53 11.67 -3.05 -12.72
CA LYS A 53 10.36 -3.43 -13.29
C LYS A 53 9.29 -2.44 -12.87
N TYR A 54 9.27 -2.05 -11.59
CA TYR A 54 8.36 -1.03 -11.09
C TYR A 54 8.58 0.32 -11.77
N GLN A 55 9.83 0.82 -11.82
CA GLN A 55 10.17 2.11 -12.41
C GLN A 55 9.70 2.22 -13.86
N LYS A 56 9.95 1.17 -14.67
CA LYS A 56 9.51 1.11 -16.07
C LYS A 56 7.99 1.12 -16.20
N GLY A 57 7.29 0.30 -15.41
CA GLY A 57 5.82 0.24 -15.46
C GLY A 57 5.18 1.54 -14.97
N LYS A 58 5.70 2.10 -13.86
CA LYS A 58 5.27 3.36 -13.27
C LYS A 58 5.31 4.49 -14.30
N TYR A 59 6.40 4.61 -15.05
CA TYR A 59 6.54 5.65 -16.08
C TYR A 59 5.39 5.62 -17.10
N ASN A 60 4.99 4.44 -17.56
CA ASN A 60 3.88 4.29 -18.51
C ASN A 60 2.54 4.68 -17.87
N PHE A 61 2.28 4.25 -16.63
CA PHE A 61 1.08 4.64 -15.90
C PHE A 61 1.01 6.15 -15.66
N GLU A 62 2.08 6.77 -15.17
CA GLU A 62 2.13 8.21 -14.89
C GLU A 62 1.94 9.05 -16.15
N THR A 63 2.53 8.63 -17.27
CA THR A 63 2.35 9.32 -18.56
C THR A 63 0.88 9.31 -18.99
N ASN A 64 0.23 8.14 -18.90
CA ASN A 64 -1.20 8.02 -19.24
C ASN A 64 -2.10 8.76 -18.26
N LEU A 65 -1.80 8.70 -16.95
CA LEU A 65 -2.55 9.42 -15.92
C LEU A 65 -2.46 10.93 -16.11
N ALA A 66 -1.28 11.46 -16.46
CA ALA A 66 -1.10 12.88 -16.75
C ALA A 66 -1.94 13.32 -17.97
N ASP A 67 -1.95 12.52 -19.05
CA ASP A 67 -2.77 12.79 -20.23
C ASP A 67 -4.28 12.77 -19.91
N LEU A 68 -4.74 11.77 -19.15
CA LEU A 68 -6.14 11.66 -18.71
C LEU A 68 -6.56 12.82 -17.80
N LEU A 69 -5.67 13.27 -16.92
CA LEU A 69 -5.90 14.42 -16.05
C LEU A 69 -6.01 15.71 -16.87
N ASN A 70 -5.11 15.94 -17.83
CA ASN A 70 -5.16 17.09 -18.73
C ASN A 70 -6.44 17.12 -19.58
N LYS A 71 -6.94 15.94 -19.97
CA LYS A 71 -8.20 15.78 -20.72
C LYS A 71 -9.45 15.77 -19.83
N ASN A 72 -9.31 15.94 -18.52
CA ASN A 72 -10.38 15.91 -17.53
C ASN A 72 -11.23 14.62 -17.56
N LYS A 73 -10.62 13.48 -17.90
CA LYS A 73 -11.29 12.17 -18.05
C LYS A 73 -11.30 11.39 -16.73
N LYS A 74 -12.13 11.82 -15.76
CA LYS A 74 -12.14 11.27 -14.39
C LYS A 74 -12.37 9.74 -14.34
N ASP A 75 -13.35 9.21 -15.07
CA ASP A 75 -13.69 7.78 -15.02
C ASP A 75 -12.59 6.89 -15.62
N GLU A 76 -11.94 7.34 -16.70
CA GLU A 76 -10.80 6.64 -17.29
C GLU A 76 -9.56 6.73 -16.38
N TYR A 77 -9.37 7.88 -15.72
CA TYR A 77 -8.32 8.07 -14.73
C TYR A 77 -8.50 7.11 -13.54
N TYR A 78 -9.72 6.96 -13.02
CA TYR A 78 -10.03 6.00 -11.95
C TYR A 78 -9.64 4.57 -12.35
N LYS A 79 -10.05 4.13 -13.55
CA LYS A 79 -9.70 2.79 -14.05
C LYS A 79 -8.19 2.60 -14.16
N MET A 80 -7.48 3.60 -14.67
CA MET A 80 -6.02 3.58 -14.77
C MET A 80 -5.35 3.55 -13.39
N GLN A 81 -5.88 4.27 -12.40
CA GLN A 81 -5.40 4.22 -11.02
C GLN A 81 -5.62 2.85 -10.39
N PHE A 82 -6.78 2.22 -10.62
CA PHE A 82 -7.05 0.85 -10.16
C PHE A 82 -6.01 -0.13 -10.72
N ASP A 83 -5.73 -0.05 -12.02
CA ASP A 83 -4.73 -0.88 -12.69
C ASP A 83 -3.32 -0.61 -12.16
N TYR A 84 -2.99 0.65 -11.90
CA TYR A 84 -1.70 1.04 -11.33
C TYR A 84 -1.51 0.48 -9.91
N TRP A 85 -2.52 0.59 -9.03
CA TRP A 85 -2.46 0.02 -7.68
C TRP A 85 -2.37 -1.51 -7.71
N ASN A 86 -3.12 -2.16 -8.61
CA ASN A 86 -3.03 -3.60 -8.80
C ASN A 86 -1.63 -4.02 -9.29
N PHE A 87 -1.03 -3.26 -10.20
CA PHE A 87 0.35 -3.45 -10.63
C PHE A 87 1.34 -3.27 -9.47
N TYR A 88 1.18 -2.21 -8.68
CA TYR A 88 2.03 -1.92 -7.52
C TYR A 88 2.02 -3.07 -6.51
N TYR A 89 0.85 -3.52 -6.08
CA TYR A 89 0.74 -4.57 -5.07
C TYR A 89 1.11 -5.98 -5.58
N LYS A 90 1.09 -6.21 -6.90
CA LYS A 90 1.69 -7.42 -7.49
C LYS A 90 3.21 -7.42 -7.42
N ILE A 91 3.85 -6.25 -7.48
CA ILE A 91 5.30 -6.11 -7.36
C ILE A 91 5.69 -6.13 -5.87
N PHE A 92 4.96 -5.39 -5.05
CA PHE A 92 5.25 -5.19 -3.63
C PHE A 92 4.11 -5.71 -2.73
N PRO A 93 3.86 -7.04 -2.69
CA PRO A 93 2.80 -7.62 -1.87
C PRO A 93 3.02 -7.40 -0.36
N GLU A 94 4.23 -7.05 0.08
CA GLU A 94 4.56 -6.76 1.48
C GLU A 94 3.89 -5.48 1.99
N TYR A 95 3.49 -4.59 1.07
CA TYR A 95 2.73 -3.38 1.35
C TYR A 95 1.21 -3.60 1.35
N LEU A 96 0.75 -4.83 1.15
CA LEU A 96 -0.65 -5.17 1.40
C LEU A 96 -0.85 -5.47 2.88
N PRO A 97 -1.92 -4.92 3.50
CA PRO A 97 -2.32 -5.35 4.82
C PRO A 97 -2.51 -6.88 4.86
N PRO A 98 -2.10 -7.58 5.92
CA PRO A 98 -2.16 -9.05 5.99
C PRO A 98 -3.56 -9.65 5.76
N SER A 99 -4.61 -8.87 6.04
CA SER A 99 -6.02 -9.23 5.87
C SER A 99 -6.55 -9.07 4.43
N VAL A 100 -5.77 -8.48 3.53
CA VAL A 100 -6.18 -8.04 2.18
C VAL A 100 -5.33 -8.75 1.11
N LYS A 101 -5.21 -10.08 1.20
CA LYS A 101 -4.34 -10.84 0.28
C LYS A 101 -5.01 -11.22 -1.03
N LYS A 102 -6.30 -11.58 -1.02
CA LYS A 102 -7.04 -12.09 -2.20
C LYS A 102 -8.54 -11.85 -2.10
N GLY A 103 -9.23 -12.02 -3.23
CA GLY A 103 -10.69 -12.04 -3.30
C GLY A 103 -11.32 -10.65 -3.15
N GLU A 104 -12.52 -10.63 -2.58
CA GLU A 104 -13.35 -9.43 -2.49
C GLU A 104 -12.67 -8.29 -1.72
N LYS A 105 -12.03 -8.59 -0.59
CA LYS A 105 -11.31 -7.58 0.21
C LYS A 105 -10.19 -6.90 -0.58
N TYR A 106 -9.48 -7.65 -1.43
CA TYR A 106 -8.43 -7.09 -2.27
C TYR A 106 -9.01 -6.13 -3.32
N LYS A 107 -10.14 -6.50 -3.95
CA LYS A 107 -10.82 -5.62 -4.89
C LYS A 107 -11.29 -4.32 -4.23
N ILE A 108 -11.97 -4.42 -3.08
CA ILE A 108 -12.42 -3.26 -2.31
C ILE A 108 -11.25 -2.34 -1.95
N TYR A 109 -10.12 -2.91 -1.56
CA TYR A 109 -8.93 -2.13 -1.22
C TYR A 109 -8.34 -1.40 -2.42
N LEU A 110 -8.32 -2.04 -3.60
CA LEU A 110 -7.92 -1.38 -4.84
C LEU A 110 -8.89 -0.27 -5.24
N ASP A 111 -10.19 -0.48 -5.09
CA ASP A 111 -11.22 0.52 -5.36
C ASP A 111 -11.01 1.76 -4.47
N ILE A 112 -10.83 1.58 -3.16
CA ILE A 112 -10.54 2.68 -2.21
C ILE A 112 -9.26 3.43 -2.58
N ALA A 113 -8.18 2.70 -2.92
CA ALA A 113 -6.91 3.32 -3.30
C ALA A 113 -7.04 4.14 -4.60
N ALA A 114 -7.77 3.61 -5.59
CA ALA A 114 -8.03 4.28 -6.85
C ALA A 114 -8.92 5.52 -6.68
N GLU A 115 -9.97 5.41 -5.87
CA GLU A 115 -10.89 6.52 -5.53
C GLU A 115 -10.13 7.63 -4.83
N SER A 116 -9.39 7.32 -3.76
CA SER A 116 -8.59 8.30 -3.01
C SER A 116 -7.58 9.02 -3.90
N SER A 117 -6.90 8.29 -4.80
CA SER A 117 -5.91 8.87 -5.72
C SER A 117 -6.56 9.74 -6.78
N THR A 118 -7.73 9.33 -7.28
CA THR A 118 -8.51 10.08 -8.27
C THR A 118 -9.06 11.36 -7.66
N ASP A 119 -9.66 11.28 -6.48
CA ASP A 119 -10.21 12.46 -5.81
C ASP A 119 -9.11 13.44 -5.42
N PHE A 120 -7.94 12.98 -4.98
CA PHE A 120 -6.80 13.87 -4.74
C PHE A 120 -6.36 14.63 -6.00
N ALA A 121 -6.36 13.96 -7.17
CA ALA A 121 -5.92 14.57 -8.41
C ALA A 121 -6.93 15.59 -8.98
N PHE A 122 -8.24 15.34 -8.82
CA PHE A 122 -9.30 16.16 -9.40
C PHE A 122 -9.90 17.18 -8.43
N ASN A 123 -9.89 16.90 -7.13
CA ASN A 123 -10.39 17.79 -6.10
C ASN A 123 -9.20 18.46 -5.41
N LYS A 124 -8.75 19.58 -5.95
CA LYS A 124 -7.85 20.48 -5.22
C LYS A 124 -8.59 21.00 -3.98
N LYS A 125 -8.16 20.55 -2.80
CA LYS A 125 -8.37 21.34 -1.58
C LYS A 125 -7.40 22.50 -1.55
#